data_AF-A0A9K3GZX7-F1
#
_entry.id   AF-A0A9K3GZX7-F1
#
_cell.length_a   1.000
_cell.length_b   1.000
_cell.length_c   1.000
_cell.angle_alpha   90.00
_cell.angle_beta   90.00
_cell.angle_gamma   90.00
#
_symmetry.space_group_name_H-M   'P 1'
#
loop_
_entity.id
_entity.type
_entity.pdbx_description
1 polymer ?
#
loop_
_entity_poly.entity_id
_entity_poly.type
_entity_poly.pdbx_seq_one_letter_code
_entity_poly.pdbx_strand_id
1 'polypeptide(L)'
;MSHKTRKLKIEFSGDKLTRRGGFDSSLLRSRYLQHLSLNIDFGLKISPSLTWDFPALTTLTIKRVTFTLQLVNDDASKSVDLFSRFPNLKTLALDDCTLSDIDTFIIKSSELESLYLIGIYHSCEFVVSAPKLSLFTYNVYGIARFSLSAKDLNSLNTVNFQTIYSRYIEEHSMLLELMIKTFQQLYKAKSLTINLDALKLLSMFPELCERRNCPFTSLQSLTVVSGHWLPHSLTGFSGVFDYFSRSSPALKIHIDSNPTPLRFRY
;
A
#
# COMPACT_ATOMS: atom_id res chain seq x y z
N MET A 1 -21.58 -22.42 -5.90
CA MET A 1 -21.59 -21.22 -6.78
C MET A 1 -21.89 -21.64 -8.21
N SER A 2 -22.52 -20.80 -9.02
CA SER A 2 -22.71 -21.07 -10.46
C SER A 2 -21.34 -21.19 -11.15
N HIS A 3 -21.21 -22.14 -12.08
CA HIS A 3 -20.01 -22.32 -12.90
C HIS A 3 -19.68 -21.12 -13.80
N LYS A 4 -20.48 -20.05 -13.80
CA LYS A 4 -20.26 -18.83 -14.60
C LYS A 4 -19.97 -17.59 -13.77
N THR A 5 -19.94 -17.68 -12.44
CA THR A 5 -19.74 -16.48 -11.60
C THR A 5 -18.32 -15.92 -11.77
N ARG A 6 -18.23 -14.72 -12.34
CA ARG A 6 -16.96 -13.99 -12.56
C ARG A 6 -16.66 -12.93 -11.50
N LYS A 7 -17.69 -12.45 -10.81
CA LYS A 7 -17.58 -11.44 -9.75
C LYS A 7 -18.26 -11.96 -8.51
N LEU A 8 -17.56 -11.91 -7.38
CA LEU A 8 -18.10 -12.27 -6.08
C LEU A 8 -17.72 -11.20 -5.06
N LYS A 9 -18.73 -10.73 -4.34
CA LYS A 9 -18.57 -9.84 -3.19
C LYS A 9 -19.13 -10.55 -1.98
N ILE A 10 -18.31 -10.72 -0.95
CA ILE A 10 -18.69 -11.27 0.34
C ILE A 10 -18.53 -10.14 1.36
N GLU A 11 -19.61 -9.80 2.03
CA GLU A 11 -19.61 -8.82 3.11
C GLU A 11 -20.10 -9.48 4.38
N PHE A 12 -19.30 -9.36 5.42
CA PHE A 12 -19.65 -9.78 6.77
C PHE A 12 -19.27 -8.66 7.73
N SER A 13 -20.30 -8.04 8.31
CA SER A 13 -20.19 -7.04 9.37
C SER A 13 -21.08 -7.52 10.50
N GLY A 14 -20.48 -8.05 11.57
CA GLY A 14 -21.19 -8.40 12.78
C GLY A 14 -20.93 -7.34 13.85
N ASP A 15 -21.95 -6.98 14.64
CA ASP A 15 -21.82 -6.02 15.76
C ASP A 15 -20.94 -6.56 16.92
N LYS A 16 -20.43 -7.79 16.79
CA LYS A 16 -19.56 -8.47 17.76
C LYS A 16 -18.41 -9.11 17.02
N LEU A 17 -17.18 -8.88 17.48
CA LEU A 17 -15.98 -9.62 17.09
C LEU A 17 -16.27 -11.12 17.24
N THR A 18 -16.58 -11.81 16.14
CA THR A 18 -16.78 -13.26 16.18
C THR A 18 -15.42 -13.90 16.38
N ARG A 19 -15.10 -14.20 17.63
CA ARG A 19 -13.98 -15.07 17.99
C ARG A 19 -14.24 -16.42 17.34
N ARG A 20 -13.43 -16.74 16.32
CA ARG A 20 -13.24 -18.09 15.75
C ARG A 20 -14.32 -18.54 14.75
N GLY A 21 -14.08 -18.19 13.49
CA GLY A 21 -14.58 -18.94 12.34
C GLY A 21 -13.63 -18.63 11.19
N GLY A 22 -12.70 -19.52 10.89
CA GLY A 22 -11.80 -19.32 9.75
C GLY A 22 -12.63 -19.22 8.48
N PHE A 23 -12.29 -18.29 7.60
CA PHE A 23 -12.87 -18.26 6.26
C PHE A 23 -12.37 -19.48 5.48
N ASP A 24 -13.22 -20.49 5.32
CA ASP A 24 -12.87 -21.65 4.52
C ASP A 24 -13.02 -21.33 3.03
N SER A 25 -11.89 -20.98 2.40
CA SER A 25 -11.80 -20.75 0.96
C SER A 25 -12.14 -21.97 0.11
N SER A 26 -12.18 -23.18 0.68
CA SER A 26 -12.60 -24.39 -0.04
C SER A 26 -14.01 -24.25 -0.63
N LEU A 27 -14.85 -23.43 0.01
CA LEU A 27 -16.22 -23.13 -0.42
C LEU A 27 -16.29 -22.30 -1.71
N LEU A 28 -15.17 -21.69 -2.13
CA LEU A 28 -15.13 -20.73 -3.23
C LEU A 28 -14.38 -21.21 -4.46
N ARG A 29 -13.89 -22.46 -4.49
CA ARG A 29 -13.15 -23.02 -5.64
C ARG A 29 -13.88 -22.74 -6.96
N SER A 30 -13.39 -21.75 -7.70
CA SER A 30 -14.01 -21.28 -8.93
C SER A 30 -12.92 -20.97 -9.95
N ARG A 31 -13.01 -21.64 -11.10
CA ARG A 31 -12.07 -21.45 -12.23
C ARG A 31 -12.39 -20.22 -13.07
N TYR A 32 -13.53 -19.56 -12.84
CA TYR A 32 -14.00 -18.43 -13.64
C TYR A 32 -14.06 -17.11 -12.87
N LEU A 33 -13.78 -17.16 -11.56
CA LEU A 33 -13.85 -15.98 -10.71
C LEU A 33 -12.69 -15.04 -11.07
N GLN A 34 -13.03 -13.86 -11.59
CA GLN A 34 -12.09 -12.82 -12.00
C GLN A 34 -11.95 -11.73 -10.93
N HIS A 35 -13.03 -11.44 -10.21
CA HIS A 35 -13.05 -10.41 -9.18
C HIS A 35 -13.61 -10.97 -7.87
N LEU A 36 -12.82 -10.85 -6.81
CA LEU A 36 -13.19 -11.25 -5.45
C LEU A 36 -13.05 -10.07 -4.50
N SER A 37 -14.16 -9.69 -3.87
CA SER A 37 -14.17 -8.76 -2.75
C SER A 37 -14.49 -9.52 -1.48
N LEU A 38 -13.60 -9.43 -0.51
CA LEU A 38 -13.85 -9.87 0.85
C LEU A 38 -13.90 -8.62 1.72
N ASN A 39 -15.02 -8.40 2.39
CA ASN A 39 -15.19 -7.31 3.33
C ASN A 39 -15.67 -7.89 4.67
N ILE A 40 -14.72 -8.30 5.50
CA ILE A 40 -14.97 -9.26 6.57
C ILE A 40 -14.31 -8.76 7.86
N ASP A 41 -15.11 -8.53 8.89
CA ASP A 41 -14.65 -8.06 10.21
C ASP A 41 -14.29 -9.23 11.17
N PHE A 42 -13.46 -10.16 10.71
CA PHE A 42 -12.88 -11.20 11.57
C PHE A 42 -11.48 -11.63 11.08
N GLY A 43 -10.77 -12.37 11.94
CA GLY A 43 -9.41 -12.80 11.68
C GLY A 43 -9.29 -13.94 10.67
N LEU A 44 -8.49 -13.74 9.62
CA LEU A 44 -7.97 -14.79 8.76
C LEU A 44 -6.68 -15.38 9.36
N LYS A 45 -6.79 -16.64 9.77
CA LYS A 45 -5.63 -17.43 10.19
C LYS A 45 -4.93 -17.96 8.96
N ILE A 46 -3.69 -17.51 8.76
CA ILE A 46 -2.83 -18.00 7.70
C ILE A 46 -2.17 -19.27 8.22
N SER A 47 -2.47 -20.38 7.58
CA SER A 47 -1.84 -21.67 7.80
C SER A 47 -1.26 -22.20 6.49
N PRO A 48 -0.28 -23.12 6.52
CA PRO A 48 0.20 -23.81 5.33
C PRO A 48 -0.92 -24.54 4.54
N SER A 49 -2.04 -24.84 5.19
CA SER A 49 -3.22 -25.47 4.60
C SER A 49 -4.19 -24.48 3.91
N LEU A 50 -3.91 -23.17 3.93
CA LEU A 50 -4.75 -22.18 3.25
C LEU A 50 -4.62 -22.35 1.73
N THR A 51 -5.65 -22.90 1.10
CA THR A 51 -5.64 -23.32 -0.31
C THR A 51 -6.47 -22.40 -1.19
N TRP A 52 -6.17 -21.09 -1.16
CA TRP A 52 -6.79 -20.18 -2.14
C TRP A 52 -6.28 -20.58 -3.53
N ASP A 53 -7.21 -21.00 -4.38
CA ASP A 53 -6.96 -21.43 -5.75
C ASP A 53 -7.99 -20.79 -6.67
N PHE A 54 -7.62 -19.61 -7.18
CA PHE A 54 -8.44 -18.81 -8.07
C PHE A 54 -7.63 -18.49 -9.34
N PRO A 55 -7.51 -19.46 -10.28
CA PRO A 55 -6.60 -19.33 -11.41
C PRO A 55 -6.98 -18.20 -12.37
N ALA A 56 -8.26 -17.82 -12.44
CA ALA A 56 -8.72 -16.72 -13.30
C ALA A 56 -8.78 -15.35 -12.59
N LEU A 57 -8.35 -15.26 -11.32
CA LEU A 57 -8.50 -14.05 -10.53
C LEU A 57 -7.59 -12.94 -11.04
N THR A 58 -8.20 -11.84 -11.45
CA THR A 58 -7.50 -10.63 -11.89
C THR A 58 -7.56 -9.52 -10.86
N THR A 59 -8.58 -9.51 -10.00
CA THR A 59 -8.78 -8.48 -8.98
C THR A 59 -9.13 -9.11 -7.65
N LEU A 60 -8.34 -8.79 -6.63
CA LEU A 60 -8.59 -9.16 -5.25
C LEU A 60 -8.66 -7.91 -4.38
N THR A 61 -9.77 -7.77 -3.68
CA THR A 61 -9.96 -6.71 -2.68
C THR A 61 -10.26 -7.37 -1.35
N ILE A 62 -9.47 -7.06 -0.33
CA ILE A 62 -9.67 -7.53 1.03
C ILE A 62 -9.84 -6.30 1.91
N LYS A 63 -10.92 -6.28 2.69
CA LYS A 63 -11.27 -5.17 3.56
C LYS A 63 -11.57 -5.63 4.98
N ARG A 64 -11.11 -4.85 5.97
CA ARG A 64 -11.40 -5.06 7.41
C ARG A 64 -10.90 -6.38 7.99
N VAL A 65 -9.98 -7.04 7.31
CA VAL A 65 -9.49 -8.36 7.70
C VAL A 65 -8.28 -8.24 8.62
N THR A 66 -8.27 -9.03 9.68
CA THR A 66 -7.05 -9.27 10.48
C THR A 66 -6.34 -10.53 10.00
N PHE A 67 -5.14 -10.40 9.45
CA PHE A 67 -4.27 -11.52 9.13
C PHE A 67 -3.44 -11.89 10.36
N THR A 68 -3.48 -13.16 10.74
CA THR A 68 -2.65 -13.70 11.83
C THR A 68 -1.95 -14.97 11.35
N LEU A 69 -0.64 -15.04 11.51
CA LEU A 69 0.11 -16.25 11.18
C LEU A 69 0.01 -17.25 12.33
N GLN A 70 -0.47 -18.46 12.04
CA GLN A 70 -0.39 -19.56 13.00
C GLN A 70 0.87 -20.37 12.74
N LEU A 71 1.92 -20.07 13.50
CA LEU A 71 3.11 -20.91 13.52
C LEU A 71 2.91 -22.14 14.41
N VAL A 72 3.56 -23.24 14.04
CA VAL A 72 3.62 -24.46 14.84
C VAL A 72 4.70 -24.35 15.92
N ASN A 73 5.76 -23.57 15.66
CA ASN A 73 6.90 -23.34 16.55
C ASN A 73 7.26 -21.84 16.58
N ASP A 74 7.62 -21.29 17.74
CA ASP A 74 7.92 -19.86 17.93
C ASP A 74 9.20 -19.38 17.20
N ASP A 75 10.11 -20.28 16.84
CA ASP A 75 11.39 -19.95 16.18
C ASP A 75 11.31 -19.85 14.64
N ALA A 76 10.15 -20.12 14.03
CA ALA A 76 10.01 -20.06 12.57
C ALA A 76 9.87 -18.61 12.09
N SER A 77 10.47 -18.28 10.93
CA SER A 77 10.34 -16.95 10.32
C SER A 77 8.85 -16.61 10.07
N LYS A 78 8.36 -15.50 10.62
CA LYS A 78 6.96 -15.05 10.45
C LYS A 78 6.74 -14.35 9.10
N SER A 79 7.19 -15.00 8.03
CA SER A 79 7.07 -14.51 6.66
C SER A 79 5.83 -15.11 5.99
N VAL A 80 5.08 -14.26 5.28
CA VAL A 80 3.80 -14.62 4.67
C VAL A 80 3.77 -14.22 3.21
N ASP A 81 3.50 -15.19 2.32
CA ASP A 81 3.16 -14.95 0.92
C ASP A 81 1.80 -15.61 0.61
N LEU A 82 0.77 -14.79 0.45
CA LEU A 82 -0.59 -15.26 0.15
C LEU A 82 -0.92 -15.21 -1.34
N PHE A 83 -0.25 -14.34 -2.10
CA PHE A 83 -0.75 -13.88 -3.39
C PHE A 83 0.03 -14.45 -4.59
N SER A 84 1.18 -15.07 -4.37
CA SER A 84 1.96 -15.71 -5.45
C SER A 84 1.23 -16.85 -6.17
N ARG A 85 0.16 -17.38 -5.58
CA ARG A 85 -0.68 -18.43 -6.17
C ARG A 85 -1.72 -17.91 -7.16
N PHE A 86 -1.83 -16.59 -7.36
CA PHE A 86 -2.78 -15.99 -8.32
C PHE A 86 -2.04 -15.58 -9.60
N PRO A 87 -1.93 -16.47 -10.60
CA PRO A 87 -1.07 -16.25 -11.77
C PRO A 87 -1.52 -15.07 -12.65
N ASN A 88 -2.79 -14.68 -12.56
CA ASN A 88 -3.40 -13.64 -13.39
C ASN A 88 -3.74 -12.37 -12.60
N LEU A 89 -3.27 -12.24 -11.35
CA LEU A 89 -3.66 -11.13 -10.47
C LEU A 89 -3.04 -9.82 -10.94
N LYS A 90 -3.89 -8.93 -11.45
CA LYS A 90 -3.55 -7.57 -11.92
C LYS A 90 -3.74 -6.50 -10.87
N THR A 91 -4.71 -6.68 -9.97
CA THR A 91 -5.05 -5.69 -8.95
C THR A 91 -5.18 -6.34 -7.59
N LEU A 92 -4.40 -5.85 -6.63
CA LEU A 92 -4.50 -6.21 -5.22
C LEU A 92 -4.81 -4.96 -4.39
N ALA A 93 -5.89 -5.00 -3.63
CA ALA A 93 -6.25 -3.95 -2.70
C ALA A 93 -6.47 -4.51 -1.30
N LEU A 94 -5.67 -4.03 -0.34
CA LEU A 94 -5.86 -4.23 1.09
C LEU A 94 -6.36 -2.90 1.68
N ASP A 95 -7.51 -2.93 2.34
CA ASP A 95 -8.21 -1.75 2.84
C ASP A 95 -8.61 -1.99 4.30
N ASP A 96 -8.13 -1.18 5.23
CA ASP A 96 -8.45 -1.29 6.67
C ASP A 96 -8.09 -2.67 7.26
N CYS A 97 -6.97 -3.26 6.83
CA CYS A 97 -6.55 -4.60 7.27
C CYS A 97 -5.54 -4.52 8.41
N THR A 98 -5.50 -5.53 9.27
CA THR A 98 -4.50 -5.66 10.35
C THR A 98 -3.56 -6.82 10.04
N LEU A 99 -2.25 -6.62 10.16
CA LEU A 99 -1.21 -7.64 10.05
C LEU A 99 -0.62 -7.89 11.45
N SER A 100 -1.05 -8.95 12.12
CA SER A 100 -0.61 -9.33 13.48
C SER A 100 0.28 -10.57 13.43
N ASP A 101 1.34 -10.59 14.22
CA ASP A 101 2.28 -11.71 14.32
C ASP A 101 2.93 -12.08 12.98
N ILE A 102 3.20 -11.06 12.14
CA ILE A 102 3.86 -11.18 10.85
C ILE A 102 5.08 -10.26 10.89
N ASP A 103 6.27 -10.79 10.58
CA ASP A 103 7.50 -10.01 10.48
C ASP A 103 7.69 -9.49 9.06
N THR A 104 7.33 -10.31 8.06
CA THR A 104 7.49 -9.98 6.65
C THR A 104 6.24 -10.36 5.85
N PHE A 105 5.65 -9.39 5.18
CA PHE A 105 4.52 -9.59 4.29
C PHE A 105 4.96 -9.48 2.83
N ILE A 106 4.93 -10.60 2.12
CA ILE A 106 5.45 -10.75 0.76
C ILE A 106 4.30 -10.62 -0.24
N ILE A 107 4.50 -9.75 -1.24
CA ILE A 107 3.62 -9.57 -2.38
C ILE A 107 4.42 -9.86 -3.65
N LYS A 108 4.26 -11.07 -4.19
CA LYS A 108 4.89 -11.52 -5.44
C LYS A 108 3.83 -11.80 -6.49
N SER A 109 3.92 -11.13 -7.63
CA SER A 109 3.08 -11.43 -8.79
C SER A 109 3.68 -10.84 -10.06
N SER A 110 3.83 -11.66 -11.10
CA SER A 110 4.34 -11.23 -12.40
C SER A 110 3.35 -10.35 -13.18
N GLU A 111 2.05 -10.46 -12.86
CA GLU A 111 0.96 -9.76 -13.57
C GLU A 111 0.41 -8.56 -12.82
N LEU A 112 0.88 -8.28 -11.60
CA LEU A 112 0.33 -7.21 -10.76
C LEU A 112 0.67 -5.84 -11.34
N GLU A 113 -0.37 -5.13 -11.78
CA GLU A 113 -0.31 -3.80 -12.36
C GLU A 113 -0.66 -2.72 -11.32
N SER A 114 -1.50 -3.04 -10.33
CA SER A 114 -1.96 -2.07 -9.31
C SER A 114 -1.99 -2.67 -7.91
N LEU A 115 -1.33 -1.97 -6.97
CA LEU A 115 -1.28 -2.32 -5.56
C LEU A 115 -1.82 -1.18 -4.70
N TYR A 116 -2.77 -1.48 -3.84
CA TYR A 116 -3.35 -0.54 -2.88
C TYR A 116 -3.19 -1.08 -1.46
N LEU A 117 -2.49 -0.33 -0.63
CA LEU A 117 -2.31 -0.56 0.80
C LEU A 117 -2.93 0.64 1.52
N ILE A 118 -4.15 0.48 2.02
CA ILE A 118 -4.96 1.56 2.59
C ILE A 118 -5.36 1.17 4.01
N GLY A 119 -5.14 2.04 4.99
CA GLY A 119 -5.54 1.82 6.38
C GLY A 119 -4.93 0.56 7.01
N ILE A 120 -3.70 0.20 6.65
CA ILE A 120 -3.09 -1.06 7.11
C ILE A 120 -2.46 -0.89 8.49
N TYR A 121 -2.98 -1.59 9.50
CA TYR A 121 -2.33 -1.69 10.81
C TYR A 121 -1.24 -2.76 10.76
N HIS A 122 0.02 -2.37 10.91
CA HIS A 122 1.16 -3.28 10.71
C HIS A 122 2.36 -2.92 11.58
N SER A 123 3.19 -3.93 11.86
CA SER A 123 4.56 -3.79 12.38
C SER A 123 5.60 -4.47 11.47
N CYS A 124 5.14 -5.04 10.35
CA CYS A 124 5.94 -5.88 9.46
C CYS A 124 6.67 -5.06 8.39
N GLU A 125 7.66 -5.71 7.76
CA GLU A 125 8.24 -5.28 6.50
C GLU A 125 7.39 -5.76 5.32
N PHE A 126 7.22 -4.93 4.29
CA PHE A 126 6.63 -5.31 3.01
C PHE A 126 7.70 -5.60 1.99
N VAL A 127 7.69 -6.82 1.45
CA VAL A 127 8.55 -7.21 0.32
C VAL A 127 7.68 -7.29 -0.93
N VAL A 128 7.95 -6.44 -1.92
CA VAL A 128 7.15 -6.38 -3.16
C VAL A 128 8.04 -6.68 -4.37
N SER A 129 7.66 -7.71 -5.13
CA SER A 129 8.23 -8.04 -6.43
C SER A 129 7.11 -8.18 -7.45
N ALA A 130 6.96 -7.14 -8.26
CA ALA A 130 5.86 -7.00 -9.22
C ALA A 130 6.35 -6.25 -10.48
N PRO A 131 6.95 -6.95 -11.48
CA PRO A 131 7.58 -6.36 -12.68
C PRO A 131 6.68 -5.39 -13.48
N LYS A 132 5.37 -5.63 -13.46
CA LYS A 132 4.36 -4.88 -14.20
C LYS A 132 3.67 -3.79 -13.37
N LEU A 133 4.10 -3.57 -12.12
CA LEU A 133 3.45 -2.62 -11.23
C LEU A 133 3.56 -1.21 -11.81
N SER A 134 2.43 -0.64 -12.19
CA SER A 134 2.33 0.71 -12.76
C SER A 134 1.74 1.71 -11.79
N LEU A 135 0.89 1.22 -10.86
CA LEU A 135 0.24 2.02 -9.83
C LEU A 135 0.51 1.45 -8.44
N PHE A 136 1.12 2.25 -7.58
CA PHE A 136 1.31 1.94 -6.17
C PHE A 136 0.61 2.98 -5.30
N THR A 137 -0.31 2.54 -4.45
CA THR A 137 -0.99 3.39 -3.47
C THR A 137 -0.68 2.90 -2.06
N TYR A 138 -0.10 3.78 -1.25
CA TYR A 138 0.14 3.62 0.17
C TYR A 138 -0.56 4.77 0.89
N ASN A 139 -1.63 4.46 1.64
CA ASN A 139 -2.38 5.41 2.43
C ASN A 139 -2.62 4.86 3.84
N VAL A 140 -1.65 5.02 4.73
CA VAL A 140 -1.61 4.29 6.00
C VAL A 140 -1.20 5.23 7.15
N TYR A 141 -1.54 4.83 8.38
CA TYR A 141 -1.03 5.49 9.57
C TYR A 141 0.43 5.09 9.82
N GLY A 142 1.34 6.06 9.85
CA GLY A 142 2.78 5.80 9.92
C GLY A 142 3.39 5.27 8.61
N ILE A 143 4.62 4.77 8.70
CA ILE A 143 5.40 4.33 7.53
C ILE A 143 5.96 2.92 7.73
N ALA A 144 5.68 2.05 6.76
CA ALA A 144 6.20 0.69 6.75
C ALA A 144 7.67 0.64 6.32
N ARG A 145 8.35 -0.44 6.68
CA ARG A 145 9.60 -0.83 6.01
C ARG A 145 9.24 -1.48 4.68
N PHE A 146 9.89 -1.04 3.61
CA PHE A 146 9.71 -1.58 2.28
C PHE A 146 11.02 -2.12 1.73
N SER A 147 10.93 -3.31 1.13
CA SER A 147 11.91 -3.91 0.24
C SER A 147 11.24 -4.15 -1.12
N LEU A 148 11.20 -3.11 -1.93
CA LEU A 148 10.74 -3.12 -3.31
C LEU A 148 11.93 -3.40 -4.22
N SER A 149 11.82 -4.45 -5.04
CA SER A 149 12.85 -4.77 -6.02
C SER A 149 12.89 -3.70 -7.11
N ALA A 150 13.87 -2.80 -7.05
CA ALA A 150 14.04 -1.70 -8.02
C ALA A 150 14.19 -2.20 -9.48
N LYS A 151 14.69 -3.42 -9.69
CA LYS A 151 14.77 -4.05 -11.02
C LYS A 151 13.39 -4.44 -11.56
N ASP A 152 12.43 -4.66 -10.67
CA ASP A 152 11.07 -5.09 -10.98
C ASP A 152 10.10 -3.90 -11.05
N LEU A 153 10.53 -2.65 -10.87
CA LEU A 153 9.62 -1.48 -10.91
C LEU A 153 9.79 -0.63 -12.18
N ASN A 154 10.20 -1.24 -13.28
CA ASN A 154 10.40 -0.55 -14.56
C ASN A 154 9.10 0.05 -15.14
N SER A 155 7.96 -0.56 -14.80
CA SER A 155 6.64 -0.14 -15.27
C SER A 155 5.99 0.94 -14.39
N LEU A 156 6.62 1.28 -13.26
CA LEU A 156 6.03 2.16 -12.25
C LEU A 156 5.83 3.56 -12.81
N ASN A 157 4.58 3.99 -12.86
CA ASN A 157 4.19 5.28 -13.41
C ASN A 157 3.63 6.20 -12.34
N THR A 158 2.74 5.68 -11.49
CA THR A 158 1.98 6.48 -10.52
C THR A 158 2.19 5.94 -9.11
N VAL A 159 2.59 6.83 -8.22
CA VAL A 159 2.73 6.57 -6.78
C VAL A 159 1.82 7.51 -6.04
N ASN A 160 0.93 6.98 -5.21
CA ASN A 160 0.17 7.73 -4.23
C ASN A 160 0.71 7.36 -2.85
N PHE A 161 1.45 8.27 -2.23
CA PHE A 161 2.11 8.07 -0.95
C PHE A 161 1.55 9.06 0.08
N GLN A 162 0.55 8.61 0.83
CA GLN A 162 -0.15 9.40 1.82
C GLN A 162 0.03 8.75 3.18
N THR A 163 0.43 9.54 4.17
CA THR A 163 0.76 9.02 5.51
C THR A 163 0.17 9.91 6.57
N ILE A 164 -0.46 9.32 7.58
CA ILE A 164 -0.93 10.08 8.72
C ILE A 164 0.14 9.99 9.82
N TYR A 165 0.79 11.11 10.12
CA TYR A 165 1.75 11.20 11.22
C TYR A 165 1.06 11.81 12.44
N SER A 166 1.19 11.17 13.61
CA SER A 166 0.85 11.84 14.87
C SER A 166 1.85 12.95 15.15
N ARG A 167 1.33 14.11 15.59
CA ARG A 167 2.13 15.26 16.01
C ARG A 167 3.00 14.99 17.25
N TYR A 168 2.80 13.86 17.92
CA TYR A 168 3.44 13.51 19.18
C TYR A 168 4.57 12.49 19.04
N ILE A 169 4.97 12.13 17.81
CA ILE A 169 6.01 11.11 17.61
C ILE A 169 7.38 11.78 17.73
N GLU A 170 8.11 11.46 18.81
CA GLU A 170 9.50 11.87 19.06
C GLU A 170 10.50 11.34 17.99
N GLU A 171 10.03 10.52 17.05
CA GLU A 171 10.82 9.77 16.06
C GLU A 171 10.70 10.34 14.62
N HIS A 172 10.50 11.65 14.45
CA HIS A 172 10.38 12.28 13.12
C HIS A 172 11.58 11.99 12.20
N SER A 173 12.80 11.92 12.73
CA SER A 173 14.00 11.58 11.96
C SER A 173 13.93 10.15 11.40
N MET A 174 13.48 9.17 12.19
CA MET A 174 13.31 7.79 11.75
C MET A 174 12.23 7.69 10.66
N LEU A 175 11.10 8.38 10.85
CA LEU A 175 10.02 8.42 9.85
C LEU A 175 10.51 9.02 8.53
N LEU A 176 11.28 10.10 8.59
CA LEU A 176 11.90 10.72 7.42
C LEU A 176 12.85 9.76 6.71
N GLU A 177 13.72 9.07 7.45
CA GLU A 177 14.64 8.10 6.86
C GLU A 177 13.90 6.97 6.13
N LEU A 178 12.85 6.43 6.74
CA LEU A 178 12.01 5.41 6.11
C LEU A 178 11.32 5.94 4.85
N MET A 179 10.87 7.20 4.86
CA MET A 179 10.23 7.82 3.71
C MET A 179 11.22 8.01 2.56
N ILE A 180 12.41 8.52 2.85
CA ILE A 180 13.46 8.68 1.83
C ILE A 180 13.92 7.33 1.29
N LYS A 181 14.10 6.31 2.14
CA LYS A 181 14.42 4.94 1.71
C LYS A 181 13.33 4.36 0.81
N THR A 182 12.05 4.65 1.09
CA THR A 182 10.93 4.23 0.26
C THR A 182 10.93 4.97 -1.08
N PHE A 183 11.16 6.28 -1.08
CA PHE A 183 11.24 7.09 -2.31
C PHE A 183 12.41 6.66 -3.21
N GLN A 184 13.56 6.30 -2.64
CA GLN A 184 14.70 5.73 -3.39
C GLN A 184 14.33 4.46 -4.15
N GLN A 185 13.41 3.66 -3.62
CA GLN A 185 12.94 2.44 -4.27
C GLN A 185 11.84 2.71 -5.32
N LEU A 186 11.13 3.85 -5.21
CA LEU A 186 10.07 4.29 -6.11
C LEU A 186 10.54 5.30 -7.17
N TYR A 187 11.85 5.50 -7.31
CA TYR A 187 12.49 6.60 -8.03
C TYR A 187 12.09 6.80 -9.50
N LYS A 188 11.53 5.76 -10.15
CA LYS A 188 11.10 5.78 -11.57
C LYS A 188 9.70 6.35 -11.79
N ALA A 189 8.93 6.57 -10.73
CA ALA A 189 7.58 7.09 -10.86
C ALA A 189 7.56 8.44 -11.59
N LYS A 190 6.59 8.61 -12.49
CA LYS A 190 6.37 9.85 -13.24
C LYS A 190 5.37 10.77 -12.55
N SER A 191 4.44 10.20 -11.79
CA SER A 191 3.49 10.94 -10.98
C SER A 191 3.60 10.53 -9.53
N LEU A 192 3.77 11.51 -8.64
CA LEU A 192 3.78 11.32 -7.20
C LEU A 192 2.64 12.14 -6.59
N THR A 193 1.81 11.49 -5.78
CA THR A 193 0.82 12.16 -4.93
C THR A 193 1.28 12.04 -3.48
N ILE A 194 1.41 13.14 -2.76
CA ILE A 194 1.72 13.17 -1.32
C ILE A 194 0.69 13.98 -0.55
N ASN A 195 0.51 13.70 0.74
CA ASN A 195 -0.34 14.51 1.60
C ASN A 195 0.44 15.60 2.35
N LEU A 196 -0.29 16.52 2.98
CA LEU A 196 0.30 17.60 3.78
C LEU A 196 1.22 17.12 4.90
N ASP A 197 0.97 15.96 5.48
CA ASP A 197 1.80 15.44 6.57
C ASP A 197 3.19 14.99 6.06
N ALA A 198 3.27 14.42 4.86
CA ALA A 198 4.55 14.16 4.19
C ALA A 198 5.32 15.44 3.86
N LEU A 199 4.62 16.49 3.40
CA LEU A 199 5.24 17.80 3.18
C LEU A 199 5.77 18.43 4.48
N LYS A 200 4.99 18.37 5.56
CA LYS A 200 5.40 18.84 6.89
C LYS A 200 6.65 18.10 7.36
N LEU A 201 6.66 16.78 7.23
CA LEU A 201 7.82 15.97 7.61
C LEU A 201 9.08 16.40 6.84
N LEU A 202 9.00 16.63 5.53
CA LEU A 202 10.13 17.13 4.75
C LEU A 202 10.57 18.55 5.18
N SER A 203 9.61 19.43 5.46
CA SER A 203 9.90 20.82 5.85
C SER A 203 10.57 20.97 7.23
N MET A 204 10.43 19.97 8.10
CA MET A 204 11.10 19.94 9.40
C MET A 204 12.63 19.75 9.29
N PHE A 205 13.12 19.29 8.12
CA PHE A 205 14.53 18.97 7.88
C PHE A 205 15.03 19.65 6.59
N PRO A 206 15.11 21.00 6.58
CA PRO A 206 15.50 21.76 5.38
C PRO A 206 16.90 21.39 4.87
N GLU A 207 17.83 21.05 5.76
CA GLU A 207 19.19 20.60 5.41
C GLU A 207 19.20 19.33 4.55
N LEU A 208 18.20 18.45 4.70
CA LEU A 208 18.04 17.28 3.84
C LEU A 208 17.63 17.71 2.43
N CYS A 209 16.67 18.62 2.34
CA CYS A 209 16.23 19.19 1.09
C CYS A 209 17.37 19.93 0.39
N GLU A 210 18.22 20.67 1.12
CA GLU A 210 19.33 21.43 0.56
C GLU A 210 20.47 20.53 0.06
N ARG A 211 20.88 19.53 0.86
CA ARG A 211 22.10 18.75 0.60
C ARG A 211 21.89 17.53 -0.30
N ARG A 212 20.68 16.97 -0.35
CA ARG A 212 20.40 15.74 -1.09
C ARG A 212 19.55 16.03 -2.31
N ASN A 213 19.78 15.28 -3.39
CA ASN A 213 18.89 15.28 -4.53
C ASN A 213 17.61 14.51 -4.20
N CYS A 214 16.51 14.89 -4.85
CA CYS A 214 15.29 14.11 -4.80
C CYS A 214 15.55 12.72 -5.41
N PRO A 215 15.10 11.63 -4.76
CA PRO A 215 15.26 10.30 -5.32
C PRO A 215 14.54 10.13 -6.66
N PHE A 216 13.41 10.82 -6.87
CA PHE A 216 12.66 10.72 -8.11
C PHE A 216 13.39 11.42 -9.25
N THR A 217 13.84 10.63 -10.23
CA THR A 217 14.63 11.11 -11.38
C THR A 217 13.80 11.31 -12.64
N SER A 218 12.57 10.79 -12.66
CA SER A 218 11.67 10.79 -13.82
C SER A 218 10.35 11.49 -13.54
N LEU A 219 10.28 12.29 -12.47
CA LEU A 219 9.02 12.89 -12.02
C LEU A 219 8.56 13.96 -13.00
N GLN A 220 7.30 13.89 -13.40
CA GLN A 220 6.64 14.83 -14.31
C GLN A 220 5.52 15.59 -13.61
N SER A 221 4.87 14.96 -12.63
CA SER A 221 3.82 15.57 -11.82
C SER A 221 3.97 15.26 -10.33
N LEU A 222 3.79 16.29 -9.51
CA LEU A 222 3.66 16.20 -8.06
C LEU A 222 2.27 16.74 -7.69
N THR A 223 1.43 15.89 -7.11
CA THR A 223 0.13 16.29 -6.57
C THR A 223 0.21 16.32 -5.05
N VAL A 224 -0.14 17.45 -4.46
CA VAL A 224 -0.30 17.59 -3.01
C VAL A 224 -1.76 17.48 -2.68
N VAL A 225 -2.14 16.42 -1.98
CA VAL A 225 -3.50 16.30 -1.44
C VAL A 225 -3.56 16.93 -0.06
N SER A 226 -4.59 17.72 0.15
CA SER A 226 -4.96 18.20 1.47
C SER A 226 -6.27 17.58 1.87
N GLY A 227 -6.36 17.10 3.11
CA GLY A 227 -7.67 16.84 3.70
C GLY A 227 -8.47 18.15 3.85
N HIS A 228 -9.57 18.10 4.61
CA HIS A 228 -10.45 19.27 4.85
C HIS A 228 -9.78 20.49 5.51
N TRP A 229 -8.48 20.43 5.81
CA TRP A 229 -7.70 21.46 6.49
C TRP A 229 -6.44 21.79 5.69
N LEU A 230 -6.56 22.62 4.66
CA LEU A 230 -5.42 23.30 4.07
C LEU A 230 -4.91 24.36 5.05
N PRO A 231 -3.58 24.46 5.29
CA PRO A 231 -3.05 25.68 5.86
C PRO A 231 -3.39 26.86 4.92
N HIS A 232 -3.65 28.04 5.50
CA HIS A 232 -4.00 29.25 4.75
C HIS A 232 -2.94 29.65 3.69
N SER A 233 -1.73 29.10 3.78
CA SER A 233 -0.69 29.25 2.77
C SER A 233 0.21 28.01 2.70
N LEU A 234 0.66 27.67 1.49
CA LEU A 234 1.72 26.67 1.23
C LEU A 234 3.11 27.30 1.05
N THR A 235 3.25 28.61 1.25
CA THR A 235 4.53 29.32 1.09
C THR A 235 5.63 28.77 2.01
N GLY A 236 5.28 28.19 3.16
CA GLY A 236 6.22 27.53 4.06
C GLY A 236 6.83 26.22 3.52
N PHE A 237 6.36 25.71 2.37
CA PHE A 237 6.85 24.48 1.75
C PHE A 237 7.68 24.73 0.47
N SER A 238 8.05 25.98 0.16
CA SER A 238 8.83 26.33 -1.03
C SER A 238 10.11 25.49 -1.16
N GLY A 239 10.89 25.37 -0.08
CA GLY A 239 12.12 24.56 -0.07
C GLY A 239 11.89 23.07 -0.36
N VAL A 240 10.72 22.54 0.00
CA VAL A 240 10.33 21.16 -0.33
C VAL A 240 9.94 21.03 -1.80
N PHE A 241 9.23 22.01 -2.36
CA PHE A 241 8.92 22.04 -3.80
C PHE A 241 10.18 22.19 -4.66
N ASP A 242 11.13 23.03 -4.22
CA ASP A 242 12.42 23.19 -4.88
C ASP A 242 13.24 21.89 -4.81
N TYR A 243 13.13 21.14 -3.71
CA TYR A 243 13.76 19.82 -3.59
C TYR A 243 13.26 18.84 -4.66
N PHE A 244 11.94 18.73 -4.86
CA PHE A 244 11.39 17.87 -5.93
C PHE A 244 11.73 18.40 -7.33
N SER A 245 11.70 19.72 -7.53
CA SER A 245 11.92 20.34 -8.85
C SER A 245 13.37 20.28 -9.31
N ARG A 246 14.35 20.24 -8.39
CA ARG A 246 15.78 20.17 -8.72
C ARG A 246 16.15 18.95 -9.58
N SER A 247 15.51 17.82 -9.36
CA SER A 247 15.73 16.60 -10.14
C SER A 247 14.81 16.50 -11.37
N SER A 248 13.87 17.44 -11.54
CA SER A 248 12.86 17.41 -12.59
C SER A 248 12.40 18.84 -12.95
N PRO A 249 13.15 19.57 -13.80
CA PRO A 249 12.89 20.98 -14.10
C PRO A 249 11.53 21.26 -14.76
N ALA A 250 10.93 20.26 -15.40
CA ALA A 250 9.61 20.34 -16.03
C ALA A 250 8.47 19.84 -15.11
N LEU A 251 8.73 19.72 -13.80
CA LEU A 251 7.76 19.20 -12.83
C LEU A 251 6.52 20.09 -12.76
N LYS A 252 5.35 19.49 -12.96
CA LYS A 252 4.06 20.13 -12.74
C LYS A 252 3.60 19.89 -11.32
N ILE A 253 3.40 20.95 -10.55
CA ILE A 253 2.90 20.87 -9.18
C ILE A 253 1.41 21.17 -9.19
N HIS A 254 0.62 20.25 -8.65
CA HIS A 254 -0.83 20.35 -8.52
C HIS A 254 -1.21 20.27 -7.05
N ILE A 255 -2.23 21.04 -6.66
CA ILE A 255 -2.79 21.00 -5.30
C ILE A 255 -4.23 20.53 -5.43
N ASP A 256 -4.56 19.45 -4.75
CA ASP A 256 -5.91 18.90 -4.70
C ASP A 256 -6.54 19.16 -3.32
N SER A 257 -7.47 20.11 -3.30
CA SER A 257 -8.18 20.56 -2.10
C SER A 257 -9.39 19.69 -1.75
N ASN A 258 -9.86 18.85 -2.67
CA ASN A 258 -11.00 17.97 -2.49
C ASN A 258 -10.67 16.55 -2.95
N PRO A 259 -9.65 15.91 -2.35
CA PRO A 259 -9.25 14.58 -2.76
C PRO A 259 -10.43 13.64 -2.54
N THR A 260 -10.76 12.89 -3.59
CA THR A 260 -11.70 11.79 -3.44
C THR A 260 -11.10 10.83 -2.41
N PRO A 261 -11.85 10.37 -1.39
CA PRO A 261 -11.29 9.44 -0.42
C PRO A 261 -10.69 8.25 -1.17
N LEU A 262 -9.43 7.92 -0.87
CA LEU A 262 -8.81 6.68 -1.34
C LEU A 262 -9.54 5.51 -0.69
N ARG A 263 -10.73 5.20 -1.20
CA ARG A 263 -11.49 4.00 -0.93
C ARG A 263 -11.50 3.23 -2.23
N PHE A 264 -11.02 2.00 -2.21
CA PHE A 264 -11.11 1.15 -3.40
C PHE A 264 -12.61 0.90 -3.67
N ARG A 265 -13.13 1.51 -4.74
CA ARG A 265 -14.53 1.36 -5.18
C ARG A 265 -14.58 0.32 -6.30
N TYR A 266 -15.52 -0.62 -6.15
CA TYR A 266 -15.77 -1.73 -7.07
C TYR A 266 -16.42 -1.30 -8.39
#